data_AF-A0A314XRA3-F1
#
_entry.id   AF-A0A314XRA3-F1
#
_cell.length_a   1.000
_cell.length_b   1.000
_cell.length_c   1.000
_cell.angle_alpha   90.00
_cell.angle_beta   90.00
_cell.angle_gamma   90.00
#
_symmetry.space_group_name_H-M   'P 1'
#
loop_
_entity.id
_entity.type
_entity.pdbx_description
1 polymer ?
#
loop_
_entity_poly.entity_id
_entity_poly.type
_entity_poly.pdbx_seq_one_letter_code
_entity_poly.pdbx_strand_id
1 'polypeptide(L)'
;MENVSWHADVKAFSEALALKSNGEYEVACEHVHSCCVLLAKTDKFKINGQWFTWIDYEKFHDLVSSGRPFDSKDYMAATPSWAMYGAEEGGFDMNQSQYKKERHHKSN
;
A
#
# COMPACT_ATOMS: atom_id res chain seq x y z
N MET A 1 9.41 24.15 1.49
CA MET A 1 8.59 22.94 1.75
C MET A 1 7.88 23.10 3.10
N GLU A 2 7.18 24.21 3.32
CA GLU A 2 6.46 24.40 4.60
C GLU A 2 5.09 23.73 4.59
N ASN A 3 4.53 23.51 3.39
CA ASN A 3 3.17 22.99 3.21
C ASN A 3 3.13 21.54 2.69
N VAL A 4 4.27 20.82 2.71
CA VAL A 4 4.36 19.42 2.27
C VAL A 4 4.55 18.55 3.51
N SER A 5 3.63 17.64 3.75
CA SER A 5 3.65 16.75 4.92
C SER A 5 4.81 15.77 4.88
N TRP A 6 5.33 15.42 6.04
CA TRP A 6 6.26 14.30 6.19
C TRP A 6 5.50 12.99 6.17
N HIS A 7 6.20 11.90 5.84
CA HIS A 7 5.59 10.57 5.87
C HIS A 7 5.02 10.21 7.24
N ALA A 8 5.71 10.62 8.32
CA ALA A 8 5.21 10.44 9.69
C ALA A 8 3.84 11.12 9.91
N ASP A 9 3.64 12.31 9.36
CA ASP A 9 2.36 13.03 9.46
C ASP A 9 1.25 12.30 8.68
N VAL A 10 1.59 11.80 7.48
CA VAL A 10 0.67 11.00 6.66
C VAL A 10 0.29 9.71 7.37
N LYS A 11 1.25 8.99 7.98
CA LYS A 11 0.98 7.79 8.78
C LYS A 11 0.02 8.08 9.94
N ALA A 12 0.33 9.08 10.75
CA ALA A 12 -0.49 9.44 11.91
C ALA A 12 -1.92 9.82 11.50
N PHE A 13 -2.07 10.56 10.40
CA PHE A 13 -3.38 10.89 9.84
C PHE A 13 -4.13 9.65 9.33
N SER A 14 -3.44 8.76 8.61
CA SER A 14 -4.00 7.50 8.10
C SER A 14 -4.45 6.56 9.20
N GLU A 15 -3.70 6.45 10.29
CA GLU A 15 -4.06 5.66 11.48
C GLU A 15 -5.31 6.24 12.16
N ALA A 16 -5.37 7.57 12.33
CA ALA A 16 -6.55 8.24 12.88
C ALA A 16 -7.79 8.04 12.00
N LEU A 17 -7.64 8.06 10.67
CA LEU A 17 -8.73 7.80 9.73
C LEU A 17 -9.21 6.34 9.78
N ALA A 18 -8.27 5.39 9.85
CA ALA A 18 -8.59 3.98 10.02
C ALA A 18 -9.36 3.73 11.33
N LEU A 19 -8.91 4.33 12.44
CA LEU A 19 -9.61 4.26 13.73
C LEU A 19 -11.03 4.83 13.63
N LYS A 20 -11.20 5.97 12.96
CA LYS A 20 -12.51 6.60 12.75
C LYS A 20 -13.46 5.76 11.88
N SER A 21 -12.92 4.86 11.05
CA SER A 21 -13.72 3.95 10.23
C SER A 21 -14.41 2.83 11.02
N ASN A 22 -14.12 2.72 12.32
CA ASN A 22 -14.74 1.73 13.22
C ASN A 22 -14.60 0.28 12.71
N GLY A 23 -13.43 -0.03 12.12
CA GLY A 23 -13.07 -1.36 11.63
C GLY A 23 -13.40 -1.63 10.16
N GLU A 24 -14.04 -0.71 9.45
CA GLU A 24 -14.29 -0.86 8.00
C GLU A 24 -12.99 -0.83 7.17
N TYR A 25 -12.04 0.00 7.59
CA TYR A 25 -10.74 0.15 6.94
C TYR A 25 -9.61 0.04 7.96
N GLU A 26 -8.51 -0.55 7.51
CA GLU A 26 -7.25 -0.59 8.25
C GLU A 26 -6.08 -0.24 7.32
N VAL A 27 -4.96 0.16 7.92
CA VAL A 27 -3.70 0.39 7.18
C VAL A 27 -3.11 -0.94 6.72
N ALA A 28 -2.94 -1.09 5.41
CA ALA A 28 -2.45 -2.32 4.80
C ALA A 28 -0.99 -2.20 4.33
N CYS A 29 -0.66 -1.07 3.69
CA CYS A 29 0.64 -0.84 3.08
C CYS A 29 1.11 0.59 3.31
N GLU A 30 2.42 0.80 3.19
CA GLU A 30 3.00 2.13 3.06
C GLU A 30 4.08 2.14 1.99
N HIS A 31 4.28 3.31 1.39
CA HIS A 31 5.38 3.59 0.49
C HIS A 31 6.02 4.91 0.91
N VAL A 32 7.06 4.79 1.74
CA VAL A 32 7.69 5.90 2.46
C VAL A 32 8.21 6.96 1.49
N HIS A 33 8.75 6.51 0.35
CA HIS A 33 9.45 7.35 -0.61
C HIS A 33 8.53 8.24 -1.43
N SER A 34 7.30 7.78 -1.67
CA SER A 34 6.25 8.59 -2.28
C SER A 34 5.34 9.26 -1.24
N CYS A 35 5.61 9.09 0.05
CA CYS A 35 4.80 9.62 1.14
C CYS A 35 3.34 9.10 1.08
N CYS A 36 3.15 7.79 0.85
CA CYS A 36 1.82 7.20 0.66
C CYS A 36 1.52 6.09 1.67
N VAL A 37 0.27 6.00 2.11
CA VAL A 37 -0.26 4.92 2.95
C VAL A 37 -1.55 4.40 2.31
N LEU A 38 -1.72 3.08 2.25
CA LEU A 38 -2.92 2.43 1.74
C LEU A 38 -3.82 2.01 2.90
N LEU A 39 -5.04 2.55 2.92
CA LEU A 39 -6.13 2.01 3.74
C LEU A 39 -6.95 1.05 2.88
N ALA A 40 -7.11 -0.20 3.34
CA ALA A 40 -7.86 -1.23 2.64
C ALA A 40 -9.08 -1.66 3.45
N LYS A 41 -10.17 -1.99 2.74
CA LYS A 41 -11.37 -2.57 3.35
C LYS A 41 -11.05 -3.91 3.98
N THR A 42 -11.33 -4.05 5.27
CA THR A 42 -11.00 -5.24 6.05
C THR A 42 -11.79 -6.46 5.57
N ASP A 43 -13.10 -6.32 5.38
CA ASP A 43 -14.02 -7.38 4.92
C ASP A 43 -13.69 -7.96 3.54
N LYS A 44 -13.01 -7.16 2.71
CA LYS A 44 -12.73 -7.48 1.31
C LYS A 44 -11.30 -7.95 1.09
N PHE A 45 -10.33 -7.31 1.72
CA PHE A 45 -8.91 -7.51 1.43
C PHE A 45 -8.12 -8.12 2.59
N LYS A 46 -8.74 -8.36 3.75
CA LYS A 46 -8.10 -9.03 4.88
C LYS A 46 -8.67 -10.43 5.07
N ILE A 47 -7.95 -11.44 4.61
CA ILE A 47 -8.37 -12.85 4.65
C ILE A 47 -7.53 -13.56 5.71
N ASN A 48 -8.19 -14.12 6.74
CA ASN A 48 -7.53 -14.80 7.86
C ASN A 48 -6.43 -13.95 8.53
N GLY A 49 -6.63 -12.63 8.62
CA GLY A 49 -5.68 -11.71 9.22
C GLY A 49 -4.54 -11.25 8.28
N GLN A 50 -4.47 -11.77 7.06
CA GLN A 50 -3.46 -11.41 6.06
C GLN A 50 -4.05 -10.50 4.98
N TRP A 51 -3.26 -9.52 4.52
CA TRP A 51 -3.65 -8.59 3.47
C TRP A 51 -3.49 -9.17 2.07
N PHE A 52 -4.50 -9.01 1.23
CA PHE A 52 -4.52 -9.38 -0.18
C PHE A 52 -4.78 -8.14 -1.05
N THR A 53 -3.85 -7.18 -1.00
CA THR A 53 -3.96 -5.89 -1.73
C THR A 53 -3.13 -5.86 -3.01
N TRP A 54 -2.37 -6.93 -3.27
CA TRP A 54 -1.53 -7.03 -4.45
C TRP A 54 -2.34 -7.49 -5.66
N ILE A 55 -1.89 -7.11 -6.86
CA ILE A 55 -2.52 -7.51 -8.12
C ILE A 55 -1.72 -8.68 -8.70
N ASP A 56 -2.39 -9.82 -8.87
CA ASP A 56 -1.92 -10.89 -9.73
C ASP A 56 -2.18 -10.47 -11.19
N TYR A 57 -1.17 -9.86 -11.83
CA TYR A 57 -1.32 -9.32 -13.18
C TYR A 57 -1.58 -10.40 -14.23
N GLU A 58 -1.02 -11.60 -14.06
CA GLU A 58 -1.29 -12.71 -14.98
C GLU A 58 -2.78 -13.07 -14.95
N LYS A 59 -3.33 -13.31 -13.76
CA LYS A 59 -4.79 -13.56 -13.61
C LYS A 59 -5.62 -12.38 -14.09
N PHE A 60 -5.23 -11.16 -13.75
CA PHE A 60 -5.94 -9.96 -14.19
C PHE A 60 -6.01 -9.88 -15.72
N HIS A 61 -4.89 -10.14 -16.41
CA HIS A 61 -4.84 -10.12 -17.87
C HIS A 61 -5.68 -11.23 -18.50
N ASP A 62 -5.69 -12.42 -17.91
CA ASP A 62 -6.56 -13.52 -18.35
C ASP A 62 -8.05 -13.16 -18.20
N LEU A 63 -8.43 -12.57 -17.06
CA LEU A 63 -9.80 -12.14 -16.79
C LEU A 63 -10.24 -11.04 -17.76
N VAL A 64 -9.39 -10.04 -18.00
CA VAL A 64 -9.64 -8.99 -19.02
C VAL A 64 -9.82 -9.61 -20.40
N SER A 65 -8.95 -10.55 -20.78
CA SER A 65 -9.01 -11.21 -22.09
C SER A 65 -10.24 -12.11 -22.25
N SER A 66 -10.79 -12.64 -21.14
CA SER A 66 -11.99 -13.47 -21.15
C SER A 66 -13.26 -12.71 -21.53
N GLY A 67 -13.27 -11.38 -21.37
CA GLY A 67 -14.44 -10.52 -21.61
C GLY A 67 -15.61 -10.73 -20.64
N ARG A 68 -15.43 -11.54 -19.59
CA ARG A 68 -16.46 -11.79 -18.56
C ARG A 68 -16.38 -10.73 -17.46
N PRO A 69 -17.49 -10.43 -16.76
CA PRO A 69 -17.44 -9.66 -15.53
C PRO A 69 -16.59 -10.37 -14.48
N PHE A 70 -15.69 -9.64 -13.84
CA PHE A 70 -14.87 -10.09 -12.72
C PHE A 70 -14.70 -8.95 -11.71
N ASP A 71 -14.26 -9.28 -10.50
CA ASP A 71 -13.94 -8.31 -9.47
C ASP A 71 -12.54 -8.54 -8.88
N SER A 72 -12.13 -7.69 -7.94
CA SER A 72 -10.80 -7.75 -7.32
C SER A 72 -10.49 -9.06 -6.58
N LYS A 73 -11.49 -9.82 -6.14
CA LYS A 73 -11.30 -11.14 -5.50
C LYS A 73 -10.77 -12.17 -6.48
N ASP A 74 -11.01 -11.97 -7.78
CA ASP A 74 -10.58 -12.91 -8.81
C ASP A 74 -9.08 -12.76 -9.14
N TYR A 75 -8.48 -11.60 -8.85
CA TYR A 75 -7.07 -11.31 -9.15
C TYR A 75 -6.24 -10.79 -7.97
N MET A 76 -6.82 -10.65 -6.77
CA MET A 76 -6.03 -10.24 -5.62
C MET A 76 -5.03 -11.33 -5.24
N ALA A 77 -3.82 -10.90 -4.89
CA ALA A 77 -2.76 -11.72 -4.36
C ALA A 77 -2.34 -11.23 -2.98
N ALA A 78 -1.66 -12.10 -2.25
CA ALA A 78 -1.09 -11.75 -0.96
C ALA A 78 -0.17 -10.52 -1.10
N THR A 79 -0.33 -9.59 -0.16
CA THR A 79 0.50 -8.39 -0.09
C THR A 79 1.95 -8.81 0.19
N PRO A 80 2.92 -8.39 -0.64
CA PRO A 80 4.32 -8.71 -0.42
C PRO A 80 4.80 -8.20 0.94
N SER A 81 5.70 -8.92 1.59
CA SER A 81 6.19 -8.57 2.93
C SER A 81 6.80 -7.17 2.98
N TRP A 82 7.54 -6.78 1.95
CA TRP A 82 8.18 -5.47 1.82
C TRP A 82 7.18 -4.31 1.60
N ALA A 83 5.94 -4.63 1.20
CA ALA A 83 4.86 -3.66 1.01
C ALA A 83 3.96 -3.49 2.23
N MET A 84 4.06 -4.40 3.20
CA MET A 84 3.23 -4.35 4.41
C MET A 84 3.50 -3.07 5.20
N TYR A 85 2.46 -2.55 5.84
CA TYR A 85 2.61 -1.41 6.74
C TYR A 85 3.64 -1.71 7.84
N GLY A 86 4.66 -0.84 8.00
CA GLY A 86 5.75 -1.05 8.97
C GLY A 86 6.86 -1.99 8.50
N ALA A 87 6.87 -2.44 7.24
CA ALA A 87 7.97 -3.19 6.67
C ALA A 87 9.27 -2.38 6.66
N GLU A 88 10.41 -3.04 6.88
CA GLU A 88 11.74 -2.39 6.91
C GLU A 88 12.07 -1.71 5.57
N GLU A 89 11.61 -2.31 4.48
CA GLU A 89 11.78 -1.85 3.11
C GLU A 89 10.90 -0.64 2.78
N GLY A 90 9.91 -0.33 3.62
CA GLY A 90 9.07 0.87 3.49
C GLY A 90 8.32 0.96 2.17
N GLY A 91 7.89 -0.19 1.62
CA GLY A 91 7.16 -0.30 0.36
C GLY A 91 8.01 -0.55 -0.88
N PHE A 92 9.32 -0.72 -0.76
CA PHE A 92 10.18 -1.01 -1.91
C PHE A 92 10.46 -2.50 -2.09
N ASP A 93 10.30 -2.96 -3.32
CA ASP A 93 10.74 -4.28 -3.75
C ASP A 93 12.28 -4.35 -3.79
N MET A 94 12.85 -5.30 -3.06
CA MET A 94 14.31 -5.52 -3.01
C MET A 94 14.91 -5.87 -4.38
N ASN A 95 14.11 -6.41 -5.30
CA ASN A 95 14.59 -6.83 -6.62
C ASN A 95 14.67 -5.67 -7.63
N GLN A 96 14.22 -4.45 -7.26
CA GLN A 96 14.29 -3.29 -8.14
C GLN A 96 15.54 -2.43 -7.89
N SER A 97 16.22 -2.07 -8.97
CA SER A 97 17.37 -1.16 -8.92
C SER A 97 16.93 0.26 -8.59
N GLN A 98 17.41 0.80 -7.47
CA GLN A 98 17.05 2.15 -7.04
C GLN A 98 18.09 3.19 -7.49
N TYR A 99 17.61 4.32 -8.00
CA TYR A 99 18.39 5.55 -8.15
C TYR A 99 18.01 6.53 -7.05
N LYS A 100 18.81 6.58 -5.98
CA LYS A 100 18.59 7.52 -4.88
C LYS A 100 19.22 8.86 -5.24
N LYS A 101 18.39 9.85 -5.59
CA LYS A 101 18.87 11.23 -5.70
C LYS A 101 19.02 11.81 -4.29
N GLU A 102 20.23 12.24 -3.94
CA GLU A 102 20.45 12.97 -2.71
C GLU A 102 19.61 14.24 -2.71
N ARG A 103 18.72 14.35 -1.72
CA ARG A 103 17.98 15.58 -1.48
C ARG A 103 18.84 16.44 -0.56
N HIS A 104 19.50 17.46 -1.12
CA HIS A 104 20.17 18.49 -0.32
C HIS A 104 19.11 19.40 0.32
N HIS A 105 18.57 18.97 1.46
CA HIS A 105 17.78 19.82 2.34
C HIS A 105 18.72 20.51 3.33
N LYS A 106 18.56 21.84 3.51
CA LYS A 106 19.20 22.53 4.63
C LYS A 106 18.55 22.03 5.92
N SER A 107 19.35 21.42 6.78
CA SER A 107 19.01 21.25 8.20
C SER A 107 18.93 22.64 8.83
N ASN A 108 17.75 23.01 9.34
CA ASN A 108 17.62 24.14 10.28
C ASN A 108 18.23 23.76 11.62
#